data_AF-A0AAZ3SX42-F1
#
_entry.id   AF-A0AAZ3SX42-F1
#
_cell.length_a   1.000
_cell.length_b   1.000
_cell.length_c   1.000
_cell.angle_alpha   90.00
_cell.angle_beta   90.00
_cell.angle_gamma   90.00
#
_symmetry.space_group_name_H-M   'P 1'
#
loop_
_entity.id
_entity.type
_entity.pdbx_description
1 polymer ?
#
loop_
_entity_poly.entity_id
_entity_poly.type
_entity_poly.pdbx_seq_one_letter_code
_entity_poly.pdbx_strand_id
1 'polypeptide(L)'
;MTEEPLPKKVSSRSNVAQATLIFLKLAFASSDYLVKTRVKSLSINTDLLFHLPIKVRLSEGDLKTLTREELCERWKQEDAYVQILETKYSELNSNDVMGLRESEEKLKQQQQEAARRENILVMRLATKEQEMQECTTQIQYLKQAQQPNVAQLRSTMVDPAVYLFFLKMKSELEENKDKLEQAQNELSAWKFTPDR
;
A
#
# COMPACT_ATOMS: atom_id res chain seq x y z
N MET A 1 33.37 -27.70 18.95
CA MET A 1 32.83 -26.32 18.87
C MET A 1 31.99 -26.28 17.61
N THR A 2 30.67 -26.33 17.80
CA THR A 2 29.65 -26.40 16.76
C THR A 2 29.39 -25.00 16.22
N GLU A 3 29.62 -24.79 14.92
CA GLU A 3 29.29 -23.55 14.23
C GLU A 3 27.78 -23.33 14.23
N GLU A 4 27.37 -22.17 14.75
CA GLU A 4 26.00 -21.69 14.74
C GLU A 4 25.71 -21.02 13.38
N PRO A 5 24.66 -21.41 12.63
CA PRO A 5 24.44 -20.86 11.30
C PRO A 5 23.80 -19.47 11.37
N LEU A 6 24.39 -18.51 10.65
CA LEU A 6 23.91 -17.13 10.53
C LEU A 6 22.44 -17.03 10.06
N PRO A 7 21.67 -16.05 10.57
CA PRO A 7 20.28 -15.85 10.17
C PRO A 7 20.18 -15.39 8.71
N LYS A 8 19.44 -16.15 7.91
CA LYS A 8 19.14 -15.85 6.50
C LYS A 8 18.40 -14.50 6.41
N LYS A 9 19.00 -13.51 5.74
CA LYS A 9 18.33 -12.25 5.35
C LYS A 9 17.09 -12.57 4.51
N VAL A 10 15.92 -12.52 5.13
CA VAL A 10 14.63 -12.62 4.43
C VAL A 10 14.48 -11.35 3.58
N SER A 11 14.48 -11.53 2.27
CA SER A 11 14.47 -10.45 1.27
C SER A 11 13.20 -9.61 1.37
N SER A 12 13.29 -8.40 1.93
CA SER A 12 12.18 -7.43 2.07
C SER A 12 11.49 -7.12 0.74
N ARG A 13 12.17 -7.30 -0.40
CA ARG A 13 11.57 -7.15 -1.75
C ARG A 13 10.48 -8.20 -2.05
N SER A 14 10.59 -9.40 -1.48
CA SER A 14 9.61 -10.48 -1.64
C SER A 14 8.28 -10.13 -0.96
N ASN A 15 8.34 -9.53 0.23
CA ASN A 15 7.14 -9.21 1.01
C ASN A 15 6.33 -8.07 0.39
N VAL A 16 7.01 -7.06 -0.20
CA VAL A 16 6.32 -5.97 -0.91
C VAL A 16 5.60 -6.51 -2.15
N ALA A 17 6.26 -7.33 -2.96
CA ALA A 17 5.65 -7.93 -4.15
C ALA A 17 4.45 -8.85 -3.80
N GLN A 18 4.55 -9.61 -2.71
CA GLN A 18 3.43 -10.41 -2.23
C GLN A 18 2.26 -9.55 -1.72
N ALA A 19 2.54 -8.46 -1.01
CA ALA A 19 1.52 -7.52 -0.56
C ALA A 19 0.79 -6.86 -1.74
N THR A 20 1.53 -6.44 -2.78
CA THR A 20 0.92 -5.85 -3.98
C THR A 20 0.04 -6.87 -4.70
N LEU A 21 0.49 -8.12 -4.82
CA LEU A 21 -0.27 -9.20 -5.45
C LEU A 21 -1.57 -9.53 -4.70
N ILE A 22 -1.53 -9.51 -3.36
CA ILE A 22 -2.73 -9.70 -2.53
C ILE A 22 -3.71 -8.55 -2.73
N PHE A 23 -3.22 -7.31 -2.77
CA PHE A 23 -4.04 -6.13 -2.98
C PHE A 23 -4.74 -6.14 -4.35
N LEU A 24 -4.00 -6.49 -5.41
CA LEU A 24 -4.54 -6.67 -6.76
C LEU A 24 -5.59 -7.78 -6.83
N LYS A 25 -5.37 -8.91 -6.15
CA LYS A 25 -6.37 -10.01 -6.07
C LYS A 25 -7.64 -9.60 -5.34
N LEU A 26 -7.53 -8.83 -4.25
CA LEU A 26 -8.69 -8.33 -3.51
C LEU A 26 -9.48 -7.29 -4.32
N ALA A 27 -8.79 -6.39 -5.02
CA ALA A 27 -9.42 -5.41 -5.90
C ALA A 27 -10.18 -6.09 -7.05
N PHE A 28 -9.58 -7.10 -7.69
CA PHE A 28 -10.24 -7.88 -8.74
C PHE A 28 -11.45 -8.65 -8.22
N ALA A 29 -11.31 -9.33 -7.06
CA ALA A 29 -12.42 -10.07 -6.44
C ALA A 29 -13.59 -9.16 -6.05
N SER A 30 -13.33 -7.93 -5.60
CA SER A 30 -14.36 -6.95 -5.26
C SER A 30 -15.07 -6.42 -6.51
N SER A 31 -14.34 -6.16 -7.60
CA SER A 31 -14.90 -5.80 -8.90
C SER A 31 -15.78 -6.90 -9.48
N ASP A 32 -15.31 -8.16 -9.45
CA ASP A 32 -16.08 -9.32 -9.92
C ASP A 32 -17.37 -9.52 -9.09
N TYR A 33 -17.31 -9.28 -7.78
CA TYR A 33 -18.50 -9.33 -6.92
C TYR A 33 -19.52 -8.25 -7.29
N LEU A 34 -19.06 -7.01 -7.54
CA LEU A 34 -19.90 -5.89 -7.97
C LEU A 34 -20.54 -6.16 -9.34
N VAL A 35 -19.77 -6.67 -10.31
CA VAL A 35 -20.27 -7.03 -11.64
C VAL A 35 -21.30 -8.16 -11.54
N LYS A 36 -21.02 -9.21 -10.77
CA LYS A 36 -21.92 -10.36 -10.60
C LYS A 36 -23.23 -10.00 -9.88
N THR A 37 -23.18 -9.03 -8.96
CA THR A 37 -24.37 -8.50 -8.28
C THR A 37 -25.20 -7.59 -9.20
N ARG A 38 -24.54 -6.81 -10.06
CA ARG A 38 -25.19 -5.98 -11.09
C ARG A 38 -25.83 -6.81 -12.20
N VAL A 39 -25.18 -7.89 -12.64
CA VAL A 39 -25.74 -8.80 -13.66
C VAL A 39 -26.94 -9.60 -13.11
N LYS A 40 -26.91 -10.01 -11.84
CA LYS A 40 -28.06 -10.70 -11.22
C LYS A 40 -29.30 -9.80 -11.05
N SER A 41 -29.13 -8.51 -10.79
CA SER A 41 -30.25 -7.55 -10.69
C SER A 41 -30.82 -7.11 -12.04
N LEU A 42 -30.09 -7.35 -13.14
CA LEU A 42 -30.54 -7.10 -14.51
C LEU A 42 -31.15 -8.33 -15.21
N SER A 43 -31.24 -9.47 -14.51
CA SER A 43 -31.97 -10.64 -15.00
C SER A 43 -33.47 -10.41 -14.85
N ILE A 44 -34.00 -9.51 -15.67
CA ILE A 44 -35.44 -9.46 -15.97
C ILE A 44 -35.77 -10.86 -16.47
N ASN A 45 -36.57 -11.62 -15.71
CA ASN A 45 -37.00 -12.98 -16.04
C ASN A 45 -37.63 -12.99 -17.44
N THR A 46 -36.84 -13.30 -18.46
CA THR A 46 -37.27 -13.40 -19.86
C THR A 46 -38.23 -14.56 -20.09
N ASP A 47 -38.32 -15.49 -19.13
CA ASP A 47 -39.17 -16.68 -19.22
C ASP A 47 -40.67 -16.39 -19.00
N LEU A 48 -41.03 -15.23 -18.42
CA LEU A 48 -42.44 -14.81 -18.23
C LEU A 48 -43.06 -14.10 -19.44
N LEU A 49 -42.31 -13.96 -20.54
CA LEU A 49 -42.75 -13.22 -21.73
C LEU A 49 -43.67 -14.04 -22.66
N PHE A 50 -43.80 -15.35 -22.44
CA PHE A 50 -44.54 -16.26 -23.33
C PHE A 50 -46.04 -16.45 -23.01
N HIS A 51 -46.58 -15.81 -21.96
CA HIS A 51 -48.00 -15.95 -21.57
C HIS A 51 -48.74 -14.64 -21.28
N LEU A 52 -48.23 -13.49 -21.76
CA LEU A 52 -48.98 -12.24 -21.65
C LEU A 52 -50.12 -12.21 -22.69
N PRO A 53 -51.37 -11.88 -22.28
CA PRO A 53 -52.43 -11.61 -23.25
C PRO A 53 -51.97 -10.55 -24.23
N ILE A 54 -52.32 -10.73 -25.50
CA ILE A 54 -51.94 -9.79 -26.56
C ILE A 54 -52.86 -8.57 -26.44
N LYS A 55 -52.26 -7.38 -26.37
CA LYS A 55 -53.01 -6.11 -26.37
C LYS A 55 -53.95 -6.06 -27.56
N VAL A 56 -55.23 -5.83 -27.31
CA VAL A 56 -56.24 -5.73 -28.35
C VAL A 56 -56.08 -4.39 -29.07
N ARG A 57 -56.09 -4.42 -30.41
CA ARG A 57 -56.19 -3.23 -31.25
C ARG A 57 -57.41 -3.35 -32.14
N LEU A 58 -58.32 -2.40 -32.03
CA LEU A 58 -59.49 -2.28 -32.90
C LEU A 58 -59.33 -1.03 -33.77
N SER A 59 -59.53 -1.17 -35.08
CA SER A 59 -59.66 -0.04 -35.99
C SER A 59 -61.11 0.42 -36.10
N GLU A 60 -61.33 1.64 -36.61
CA GLU A 60 -62.67 2.19 -36.80
C GLU A 60 -63.50 1.38 -37.81
N GLY A 61 -62.85 0.69 -38.75
CA GLY A 61 -63.49 -0.24 -39.69
C GLY A 61 -64.01 -1.50 -39.00
N ASP A 62 -63.24 -2.05 -38.06
CA ASP A 62 -63.61 -3.26 -37.32
C ASP A 62 -64.87 -3.03 -36.47
N LEU A 63 -65.01 -1.84 -35.89
CA LEU A 63 -66.17 -1.45 -35.09
C LEU A 63 -67.49 -1.49 -35.88
N LYS A 64 -67.45 -1.34 -37.21
CA LYS A 64 -68.63 -1.38 -38.08
C LYS A 64 -68.98 -2.79 -38.53
N THR A 65 -68.04 -3.73 -38.46
CA THR A 65 -68.19 -5.10 -38.98
C THR A 65 -68.35 -6.15 -37.89
N LEU A 66 -67.92 -5.86 -36.66
CA LEU A 66 -67.96 -6.80 -35.56
C LEU A 66 -69.36 -6.97 -34.97
N THR A 67 -69.67 -8.21 -34.63
CA THR A 67 -70.86 -8.55 -33.84
C THR A 67 -70.67 -8.16 -32.37
N ARG A 68 -71.79 -8.11 -31.64
CA ARG A 68 -71.80 -7.78 -30.21
C ARG A 68 -70.99 -8.79 -29.40
N GLU A 69 -71.05 -10.05 -29.78
CA GLU A 69 -70.36 -11.17 -29.15
C GLU A 69 -68.85 -11.05 -29.32
N GLU A 70 -68.36 -10.73 -30.52
CA GLU A 70 -66.93 -10.55 -30.80
C GLU A 70 -66.35 -9.31 -30.10
N LEU A 71 -67.13 -8.23 -29.99
CA LEU A 71 -66.75 -7.06 -29.19
C LEU A 71 -66.63 -7.40 -27.70
N CYS A 72 -67.54 -8.25 -27.19
CA CYS A 72 -67.50 -8.72 -25.80
C CYS A 72 -66.25 -9.57 -25.52
N GLU A 73 -65.88 -10.46 -26.45
CA GLU A 73 -64.64 -11.24 -26.35
C GLU A 73 -63.39 -10.36 -26.38
N ARG A 74 -63.34 -9.38 -27.29
CA ARG A 74 -62.23 -8.42 -27.37
C ARG A 74 -62.11 -7.56 -26.12
N TRP A 75 -63.24 -7.13 -25.54
CA TRP A 75 -63.25 -6.42 -24.27
C TRP A 75 -62.70 -7.27 -23.13
N LYS A 76 -63.12 -8.54 -23.02
CA LYS A 76 -62.61 -9.47 -22.00
C LYS A 76 -61.11 -9.72 -22.15
N GLN A 77 -60.60 -9.79 -23.38
CA GLN A 77 -59.16 -9.93 -23.65
C GLN A 77 -58.38 -8.69 -23.21
N GLU A 78 -58.88 -7.49 -23.50
CA GLU A 78 -58.25 -6.24 -23.06
C GLU A 78 -58.30 -6.08 -21.53
N ASP A 79 -59.42 -6.43 -20.90
CA ASP A 79 -59.57 -6.41 -19.44
C ASP A 79 -58.57 -7.36 -18.75
N ALA A 80 -58.41 -8.59 -19.29
CA ALA A 80 -57.41 -9.53 -18.81
C ALA A 80 -55.96 -9.02 -19.01
N TYR A 81 -55.69 -8.34 -20.12
CA TYR A 81 -54.39 -7.70 -20.37
C TYR A 81 -54.10 -6.60 -19.34
N VAL A 82 -55.06 -5.72 -19.08
CA VAL A 82 -54.96 -4.64 -18.10
C VAL A 82 -54.73 -5.19 -16.69
N GLN A 83 -55.53 -6.17 -16.25
CA GLN A 83 -55.37 -6.80 -14.93
C GLN A 83 -53.97 -7.39 -14.71
N ILE A 84 -53.40 -8.04 -15.73
CA ILE A 84 -52.04 -8.58 -15.66
C ILE A 84 -50.99 -7.46 -15.61
N LEU A 85 -51.16 -6.38 -16.37
CA LEU A 85 -50.25 -5.23 -16.28
C LEU A 85 -50.30 -4.57 -14.89
N GLU A 86 -51.48 -4.41 -14.31
CA GLU A 86 -51.65 -3.84 -12.97
C GLU A 86 -51.00 -4.72 -11.89
N THR A 87 -51.19 -6.04 -12.00
CA THR A 87 -50.57 -7.01 -11.09
C THR A 87 -49.05 -6.95 -11.20
N LYS A 88 -48.49 -6.98 -12.42
CA LYS A 88 -47.04 -6.85 -12.64
C LYS A 88 -46.49 -5.53 -12.13
N TYR A 89 -47.20 -4.42 -12.35
CA TYR A 89 -46.79 -3.11 -11.84
C TYR A 89 -46.75 -3.10 -10.31
N SER A 90 -47.75 -3.69 -9.66
CA SER A 90 -47.77 -3.83 -8.19
C SER A 90 -46.63 -4.69 -7.67
N GLU A 91 -46.33 -5.82 -8.33
CA GLU A 91 -45.23 -6.72 -7.97
C GLU A 91 -43.86 -6.03 -8.08
N LEU A 92 -43.60 -5.37 -9.21
CA LEU A 92 -42.39 -4.58 -9.47
C LEU A 92 -42.21 -3.45 -8.44
N ASN A 93 -43.28 -2.72 -8.14
CA ASN A 93 -43.22 -1.57 -7.25
C ASN A 93 -43.00 -1.95 -5.78
N SER A 94 -43.56 -3.09 -5.33
CA SER A 94 -43.45 -3.53 -3.94
C SER A 94 -42.11 -4.19 -3.64
N ASN A 95 -41.70 -5.17 -4.44
CA ASN A 95 -40.59 -6.05 -4.07
C ASN A 95 -39.25 -5.59 -4.65
N ASP A 96 -39.22 -5.22 -5.92
CA ASP A 96 -37.97 -4.90 -6.59
C ASP A 96 -37.47 -3.51 -6.18
N VAL A 97 -38.34 -2.50 -6.17
CA VAL A 97 -37.93 -1.13 -5.83
C VAL A 97 -37.51 -1.01 -4.36
N MET A 98 -38.23 -1.65 -3.43
CA MET A 98 -37.90 -1.63 -2.01
C MET A 98 -36.61 -2.42 -1.73
N GLY A 99 -36.51 -3.65 -2.26
CA GLY A 99 -35.33 -4.48 -2.09
C GLY A 99 -34.07 -3.85 -2.70
N LEU A 100 -34.19 -3.20 -3.85
CA LEU A 100 -33.09 -2.46 -4.47
C LEU A 100 -32.63 -1.29 -3.59
N ARG A 101 -33.56 -0.49 -3.03
CA ARG A 101 -33.21 0.61 -2.12
C ARG A 101 -32.52 0.12 -0.86
N GLU A 102 -33.01 -0.95 -0.23
CA GLU A 102 -32.35 -1.52 0.94
C GLU A 102 -30.95 -2.06 0.62
N SER A 103 -30.79 -2.68 -0.56
CA SER A 103 -29.50 -3.19 -1.01
C SER A 103 -28.50 -2.06 -1.30
N GLU A 104 -28.98 -0.96 -1.90
CA GLU A 104 -28.20 0.24 -2.17
C GLU A 104 -27.71 0.87 -0.87
N GLU A 105 -28.61 1.01 0.12
CA GLU A 105 -28.29 1.57 1.43
C GLU A 105 -27.25 0.71 2.17
N LYS A 106 -27.44 -0.62 2.18
CA LYS A 106 -26.45 -1.56 2.76
C LYS A 106 -25.09 -1.44 2.07
N LEU A 107 -25.06 -1.34 0.74
CA LEU A 107 -23.82 -1.21 -0.02
C LEU A 107 -23.11 0.11 0.29
N LYS A 108 -23.87 1.21 0.40
CA LYS A 108 -23.35 2.53 0.77
C LYS A 108 -22.74 2.53 2.18
N GLN A 109 -23.39 1.88 3.14
CA GLN A 109 -22.85 1.71 4.50
C GLN A 109 -21.56 0.89 4.50
N GLN A 110 -21.51 -0.22 3.76
CA GLN A 110 -20.30 -1.03 3.63
C GLN A 110 -19.15 -0.26 3.00
N GLN A 111 -19.44 0.54 1.96
CA GLN A 111 -18.44 1.40 1.32
C GLN A 111 -17.87 2.44 2.30
N GLN A 112 -18.74 3.10 3.07
CA GLN A 112 -18.31 4.10 4.04
C GLN A 112 -17.44 3.50 5.15
N GLU A 113 -17.82 2.32 5.65
CA GLU A 113 -17.04 1.59 6.66
C GLU A 113 -15.70 1.10 6.10
N ALA A 114 -15.68 0.61 4.85
CA ALA A 114 -14.45 0.22 4.17
C ALA A 114 -13.50 1.41 4.01
N ALA A 115 -14.00 2.57 3.55
CA ALA A 115 -13.21 3.79 3.42
C ALA A 115 -12.67 4.28 4.79
N ARG A 116 -13.48 4.17 5.86
CA ARG A 116 -13.03 4.49 7.22
C ARG A 116 -11.88 3.59 7.65
N ARG A 117 -11.97 2.28 7.40
CA ARG A 117 -10.91 1.31 7.72
C ARG A 117 -9.63 1.59 6.93
N GLU A 118 -9.77 1.89 5.64
CA GLU A 118 -8.65 2.25 4.79
C GLU A 118 -7.90 3.48 5.31
N ASN A 119 -8.62 4.55 5.68
CA ASN A 119 -8.01 5.75 6.26
C ASN A 119 -7.21 5.47 7.53
N ILE A 120 -7.72 4.59 8.41
CA ILE A 120 -6.99 4.17 9.62
C ILE A 120 -5.72 3.41 9.25
N LEU A 121 -5.79 2.52 8.27
CA LEU A 121 -4.62 1.76 7.81
C LEU A 121 -3.57 2.67 7.19
N VAL A 122 -3.97 3.66 6.40
CA VAL A 122 -3.06 4.67 5.82
C VAL A 122 -2.35 5.46 6.92
N MET A 123 -3.09 5.93 7.92
CA MET A 123 -2.49 6.66 9.05
C MET A 123 -1.49 5.79 9.81
N ARG A 124 -1.84 4.52 10.10
CA ARG A 124 -0.93 3.58 10.78
C ARG A 124 0.30 3.27 9.94
N LEU A 125 0.14 3.13 8.63
CA LEU A 125 1.25 2.90 7.70
C LEU A 125 2.21 4.08 7.72
N ALA A 126 1.70 5.30 7.63
CA ALA A 126 2.50 6.52 7.71
C ALA A 126 3.29 6.60 9.03
N THR A 127 2.68 6.26 10.17
CA THR A 127 3.38 6.17 11.45
C THR A 127 4.50 5.13 11.42
N LYS A 128 4.25 3.95 10.86
CA LYS A 128 5.26 2.89 10.77
C LYS A 128 6.41 3.25 9.81
N GLU A 129 6.11 3.95 8.72
CA GLU A 129 7.14 4.49 7.81
C GLU A 129 8.00 5.53 8.51
N GLN A 130 7.40 6.41 9.31
CA GLN A 130 8.15 7.38 10.11
C GLN A 130 9.06 6.69 11.14
N GLU A 131 8.55 5.73 11.93
CA GLU A 131 9.36 4.95 12.88
C GLU A 131 10.56 4.26 12.20
N MET A 132 10.36 3.74 10.99
CA MET A 132 11.43 3.10 10.22
C MET A 132 12.49 4.11 9.74
N GLN A 133 12.08 5.31 9.34
CA GLN A 133 13.01 6.40 8.98
C GLN A 133 13.82 6.87 10.19
N GLU A 134 13.18 6.98 11.36
CA GLU A 134 13.83 7.33 12.62
C GLU A 134 14.87 6.27 13.02
N CYS A 135 14.51 4.97 12.94
CA CYS A 135 15.44 3.86 13.17
C CYS A 135 16.64 3.91 12.20
N THR A 136 16.38 4.16 10.91
CA THR A 136 17.45 4.30 9.90
C THR A 136 18.40 5.45 10.24
N THR A 137 17.85 6.57 10.69
CA THR A 137 18.62 7.74 11.13
C THR A 137 19.48 7.41 12.35
N GLN A 138 18.92 6.72 13.34
CA GLN A 138 19.65 6.29 14.54
C GLN A 138 20.78 5.31 14.20
N ILE A 139 20.55 4.38 13.28
CA ILE A 139 21.59 3.47 12.78
C ILE A 139 22.71 4.25 12.09
N GLN A 140 22.38 5.23 11.25
CA GLN A 140 23.38 6.06 10.59
C GLN A 140 24.21 6.85 11.60
N TYR A 141 23.56 7.45 12.60
CA TYR A 141 24.24 8.15 13.69
C TYR A 141 25.19 7.22 14.45
N LEU A 142 24.72 6.03 14.86
CA LEU A 142 25.55 5.05 15.56
C LEU A 142 26.72 4.56 14.70
N LYS A 143 26.51 4.33 13.40
CA LYS A 143 27.59 3.97 12.48
C LYS A 143 28.65 5.06 12.37
N GLN A 144 28.26 6.33 12.33
CA GLN A 144 29.19 7.45 12.33
C GLN A 144 29.94 7.55 13.66
N ALA A 145 29.24 7.39 14.78
CA ALA A 145 29.85 7.38 16.11
C ALA A 145 30.81 6.18 16.32
N GLN A 146 30.55 5.04 15.69
CA GLN A 146 31.39 3.84 15.78
C GLN A 146 32.56 3.83 14.80
N GLN A 147 32.61 4.66 13.75
CA GLN A 147 33.79 4.71 12.88
C GLN A 147 34.94 5.37 13.65
N PRO A 148 35.93 4.61 14.15
CA PRO A 148 37.07 5.20 14.83
C PRO A 148 37.88 5.94 13.76
N ASN A 149 38.34 7.15 14.07
CA ASN A 149 39.31 7.81 13.19
C ASN A 149 40.54 6.90 13.04
N VAL A 150 41.19 6.84 11.88
CA VAL A 150 42.36 5.99 11.61
C VAL A 150 43.45 6.15 12.70
N ALA A 151 43.59 7.34 13.27
CA ALA A 151 44.49 7.59 14.40
C ALA A 151 44.05 6.89 15.70
N GLN A 152 42.75 6.87 16.01
CA GLN A 152 42.19 6.14 17.15
C GLN A 152 42.33 4.63 16.96
N LEU A 153 42.05 4.13 15.76
CA LEU A 153 42.27 2.73 15.36
C LEU A 153 43.73 2.30 15.52
N ARG A 154 44.67 3.14 15.08
CA ARG A 154 46.11 2.90 15.32
C ARG A 154 46.44 2.87 16.80
N SER A 155 45.87 3.76 17.61
CA SER A 155 46.10 3.79 19.06
C SER A 155 45.52 2.60 19.82
N THR A 156 44.42 2.00 19.35
CA THR A 156 43.81 0.80 19.96
C THR A 156 44.43 -0.51 19.45
N MET A 157 45.02 -0.51 18.25
CA MET A 157 45.72 -1.66 17.68
C MET A 157 47.17 -1.81 18.16
N VAL A 158 47.81 -0.71 18.56
CA VAL A 158 49.12 -0.76 19.22
C VAL A 158 48.88 -1.06 20.69
N ASP A 159 49.54 -2.09 21.22
CA ASP A 159 49.50 -2.39 22.65
C ASP A 159 49.79 -1.11 23.47
N PRO A 160 49.00 -0.78 24.51
CA PRO A 160 49.15 0.47 25.24
C PRO A 160 50.57 0.71 25.78
N ALA A 161 51.29 -0.34 26.19
CA ALA A 161 52.66 -0.21 26.64
C ALA A 161 53.60 0.09 25.47
N VAL A 162 53.41 -0.57 24.32
CA VAL A 162 54.17 -0.30 23.09
C VAL A 162 53.95 1.14 22.60
N TYR A 163 52.73 1.66 22.67
CA TYR A 163 52.43 3.05 22.29
C TYR A 163 53.17 4.05 23.18
N LEU A 164 53.20 3.82 24.50
CA LEU A 164 53.94 4.65 25.44
C LEU A 164 55.45 4.62 25.17
N PHE A 165 56.02 3.46 24.80
CA PHE A 165 57.42 3.38 24.38
C PHE A 165 57.69 4.19 23.11
N PHE A 166 56.82 4.13 22.10
CA PHE A 166 56.96 4.95 20.90
C PHE A 166 56.91 6.46 21.18
N LEU A 167 56.01 6.89 22.08
CA LEU A 167 55.95 8.29 22.51
C LEU A 167 57.24 8.72 23.23
N LYS A 168 57.74 7.88 24.13
CA LYS A 168 58.98 8.14 24.85
C LYS A 168 60.19 8.20 23.90
N MET A 169 60.32 7.24 22.99
CA MET A 169 61.36 7.24 21.97
C MET A 169 61.30 8.48 21.08
N LYS A 170 60.09 8.92 20.69
CA LYS A 170 59.92 10.14 19.90
C LYS A 170 60.37 11.39 20.67
N SER A 171 60.04 11.47 21.96
CA SER A 171 60.48 12.58 22.84
C SER A 171 62.00 12.60 22.99
N GLU A 172 62.61 11.45 23.30
CA GLU A 172 64.06 11.33 23.47
C GLU A 172 64.82 11.64 22.16
N LEU A 173 64.27 11.23 21.02
CA LEU A 173 64.85 11.53 19.70
C LEU A 173 64.83 13.04 19.42
N GLU A 174 63.73 13.72 19.72
CA GLU A 174 63.62 15.16 19.51
C GLU A 174 64.53 15.95 20.46
N GLU A 175 64.56 15.58 21.74
CA GLU A 175 65.52 16.17 22.69
C GLU A 175 66.98 15.97 22.25
N ASN A 176 67.31 14.81 21.69
CA ASN A 176 68.66 14.55 21.19
C ASN A 176 68.99 15.34 19.93
N LYS A 177 68.01 15.59 19.05
CA LYS A 177 68.19 16.50 17.92
C LYS A 177 68.43 17.93 18.40
N ASP A 178 67.66 18.41 19.37
CA ASP A 178 67.83 19.75 19.92
C ASP A 178 69.22 19.91 20.56
N LYS A 179 69.67 18.93 21.34
CA LYS A 179 71.01 18.91 21.91
C LYS A 179 72.10 18.86 20.84
N LEU A 180 71.89 18.10 19.77
CA LEU A 180 72.82 18.01 18.65
C LEU A 180 72.91 19.35 17.90
N GLU A 181 71.77 19.97 17.63
CA GLU A 181 71.71 21.29 16.99
C GLU A 181 72.39 22.34 17.87
N GLN A 182 72.13 22.33 19.18
CA GLN A 182 72.79 23.22 20.13
C GLN A 182 74.30 23.01 20.15
N ALA A 183 74.77 21.77 20.26
CA ALA A 183 76.20 21.46 20.26
C ALA A 183 76.86 21.84 18.92
N GLN A 184 76.16 21.65 17.81
CA GLN A 184 76.64 22.06 16.49
C GLN A 184 76.69 23.58 16.34
N ASN A 185 75.68 24.30 16.84
CA ASN A 185 75.66 25.75 16.89
C ASN A 185 76.80 26.29 17.75
N GLU A 186 77.03 25.72 18.93
CA GLU A 186 78.17 26.06 19.78
C GLU A 186 79.50 25.83 19.06
N LEU A 187 79.72 24.64 18.48
CA LEU A 187 80.96 24.33 17.74
C LEU A 187 81.16 25.27 16.55
N SER A 188 80.09 25.65 15.86
CA SER A 188 80.15 26.63 14.77
C SER A 188 80.48 28.03 15.27
N ALA A 189 80.01 28.41 16.47
CA ALA A 189 80.35 29.67 17.11
C ALA A 189 81.83 29.70 17.55
N TRP A 190 82.41 28.58 18.01
CA TRP A 190 83.84 28.48 18.33
C TRP A 190 84.75 28.58 17.10
N LYS A 191 84.26 28.27 15.90
CA LYS A 191 85.00 28.45 14.64
C LYS A 191 85.08 29.92 14.16
N PHE A 192 84.37 30.84 14.81
CA PHE A 192 84.32 32.27 14.46
C PHE A 192 85.35 33.15 15.18
N THR A 193 86.44 32.58 15.70
CA THR A 193 87.66 33.36 15.98
C THR A 193 88.63 33.20 14.80
N PRO A 194 88.72 34.17 13.88
CA PRO A 194 89.75 34.15 12.85
C PRO A 194 91.08 34.49 13.50
N ASP A 195 91.99 33.53 13.58
CA ASP A 195 93.42 33.83 13.76
C ASP A 195 93.99 34.29 12.41
N ARG A 196 93.79 35.59 12.10
CA ARG A 196 94.69 36.51 11.37
C ARG A 196 94.01 37.83 11.02
#